data_AF-A0A497A4J4-F1
#
_entry.id   AF-A0A497A4J4-F1
#
_cell.length_a   1.000
_cell.length_b   1.000
_cell.length_c   1.000
_cell.angle_alpha   90.00
_cell.angle_beta   90.00
_cell.angle_gamma   90.00
#
_symmetry.space_group_name_H-M   'P 1'
#
loop_
_entity.id
_entity.type
_entity.pdbx_description
1 polymer ?
#
loop_
_entity_poly.entity_id
_entity_poly.type
_entity_poly.pdbx_seq_one_letter_code
_entity_poly.pdbx_strand_id
1 'polypeptide(L)' 'MRPKDTGAQNKARKAYEEAVLRAFRAYRKTKEQADMAHEKALKQAIDKKAREKADKKYKETLERARKVRDEAMD' A
#
# COMPACT_ATOMS: atom_id res chain seq x y z
N MET A 1 9.24 41.50 -14.25
CA MET A 1 8.76 40.51 -13.27
C MET A 1 8.53 39.20 -14.02
N ARG A 2 9.24 38.11 -13.70
CA ARG A 2 9.10 36.82 -14.41
C ARG A 2 7.83 36.10 -13.94
N PRO A 3 6.88 35.74 -14.83
CA PRO A 3 5.81 34.81 -14.50
C PRO A 3 6.16 33.46 -15.12
N LYS A 4 7.05 32.68 -14.49
CA LYS A 4 7.36 31.31 -14.98
C LYS A 4 7.25 30.22 -13.92
N ASP A 5 7.11 30.59 -12.65
CA ASP A 5 7.19 29.61 -11.55
C ASP A 5 5.87 28.93 -11.22
N THR A 6 4.72 29.59 -11.41
CA THR A 6 3.40 29.03 -11.02
C THR A 6 2.93 27.85 -11.87
N GLY A 7 3.22 27.85 -13.18
CA GLY A 7 2.80 26.77 -14.09
C GLY A 7 3.61 25.47 -13.94
N ALA A 8 4.91 25.58 -13.64
CA ALA A 8 5.79 24.44 -13.43
C ALA A 8 5.57 23.82 -12.04
N GLN A 9 5.40 24.65 -10.99
CA GLN A 9 5.07 24.19 -9.64
C GLN A 9 3.73 23.44 -9.59
N ASN A 10 2.72 23.90 -10.33
CA ASN A 10 1.42 23.20 -10.39
C ASN A 10 1.51 21.82 -11.07
N LYS A 11 2.37 21.68 -12.10
CA LYS A 11 2.59 20.40 -12.77
C LYS A 11 3.36 19.42 -11.90
N ALA A 12 4.41 19.90 -11.22
CA ALA A 12 5.18 19.08 -10.28
C ALA A 12 4.30 18.59 -9.12
N ARG A 13 3.46 19.48 -8.56
CA ARG A 13 2.53 19.11 -7.50
C ARG A 13 1.48 18.09 -7.95
N LYS A 14 0.89 18.26 -9.14
CA LYS A 14 -0.05 17.28 -9.70
C LYS A 14 0.61 15.92 -9.97
N ALA A 15 1.82 15.91 -10.49
CA ALA A 15 2.56 14.66 -10.73
C ALA A 15 2.86 13.92 -9.42
N TYR A 16 3.22 14.66 -8.37
CA TYR A 16 3.40 14.11 -7.02
C TYR A 16 2.08 13.57 -6.44
N GLU A 17 1.00 14.35 -6.47
CA GLU A 17 -0.33 13.91 -6.02
C GLU A 17 -0.79 12.64 -6.76
N GLU A 18 -0.57 12.54 -8.07
CA GLU A 18 -0.89 11.35 -8.86
C GLU A 18 -0.02 10.15 -8.48
N ALA A 19 1.28 10.34 -8.26
CA ALA A 19 2.19 9.27 -7.83
C ALA A 19 1.77 8.72 -6.46
N VAL A 20 1.50 9.60 -5.49
CA VAL A 20 1.00 9.27 -4.16
C VAL A 20 -0.34 8.54 -4.23
N LEU A 21 -1.28 9.02 -5.05
CA LEU A 21 -2.58 8.36 -5.25
C LEU A 21 -2.43 6.95 -5.84
N ARG A 22 -1.51 6.76 -6.79
CA ARG A 22 -1.22 5.44 -7.37
C ARG A 22 -0.62 4.50 -6.32
N ALA A 23 0.36 4.95 -5.55
CA ALA A 23 0.97 4.17 -4.48
C ALA A 23 -0.05 3.80 -3.40
N PHE A 24 -0.93 4.74 -3.02
CA PHE A 24 -1.99 4.49 -2.05
C PHE A 24 -3.03 3.48 -2.56
N ARG A 25 -3.43 3.58 -3.83
CA ARG A 25 -4.33 2.59 -4.46
C ARG A 25 -3.69 1.21 -4.53
N ALA A 26 -2.41 1.13 -4.89
CA ALA A 26 -1.66 -0.12 -4.89
C ALA A 26 -1.61 -0.74 -3.49
N TYR A 27 -1.25 0.05 -2.47
CA TYR A 27 -1.27 -0.37 -1.07
C TYR A 27 -2.64 -0.90 -0.64
N ARG A 28 -3.73 -0.16 -0.91
CA ARG A 28 -5.09 -0.60 -0.58
C ARG A 28 -5.43 -1.93 -1.24
N LYS A 29 -5.14 -2.08 -2.52
CA LYS A 29 -5.43 -3.31 -3.27
C LYS A 29 -4.65 -4.50 -2.72
N THR A 30 -3.37 -4.33 -2.44
CA THR A 30 -2.54 -5.37 -1.82
C THR A 30 -3.03 -5.71 -0.42
N LYS A 31 -3.42 -4.71 0.38
CA LYS A 31 -4.02 -4.92 1.70
C LYS A 31 -5.32 -5.72 1.61
N GLU A 32 -6.26 -5.35 0.74
CA GLU A 32 -7.51 -6.09 0.54
C GLU A 32 -7.27 -7.54 0.11
N GLN A 33 -6.31 -7.76 -0.80
CA GLN A 33 -5.93 -9.13 -1.20
C GLN A 33 -5.34 -9.92 -0.05
N ALA A 34 -4.48 -9.29 0.77
CA ALA A 34 -3.91 -9.91 1.95
C ALA A 34 -4.99 -10.21 2.99
N ASP A 35 -5.94 -9.29 3.23
CA ASP A 35 -7.08 -9.46 4.13
C ASP A 35 -7.93 -10.65 3.71
N MET A 36 -8.33 -10.71 2.43
CA MET A 36 -9.11 -11.83 1.90
C MET A 36 -8.38 -13.17 2.01
N ALA A 37 -7.07 -13.20 1.72
CA ALA A 37 -6.26 -14.40 1.83
C ALA A 37 -6.11 -14.84 3.29
N HIS A 38 -5.92 -13.87 4.21
CA HIS A 38 -5.82 -14.09 5.64
C HIS A 38 -7.13 -14.64 6.21
N GLU A 39 -8.27 -14.02 5.91
CA GLU A 39 -9.57 -14.52 6.36
C GLU A 39 -9.87 -15.93 5.85
N LYS A 40 -9.57 -16.21 4.57
CA LYS A 40 -9.73 -17.56 4.02
C LYS A 40 -8.84 -18.57 4.73
N ALA A 41 -7.58 -18.20 4.97
CA ALA A 41 -6.63 -19.05 5.70
C ALA A 41 -7.08 -19.28 7.15
N LEU A 42 -7.60 -18.26 7.84
CA LEU A 42 -8.14 -18.40 9.20
C LEU A 42 -9.39 -19.29 9.27
N LYS A 43 -10.28 -19.20 8.27
CA LYS A 43 -11.47 -20.05 8.17
C LYS A 43 -11.10 -21.52 7.93
N GLN A 44 -10.03 -21.79 7.18
CA GLN A 44 -9.53 -23.14 6.90
C GLN A 44 -8.62 -23.67 8.01
N ALA A 45 -7.99 -22.78 8.78
CA ALA A 45 -7.09 -23.13 9.87
C ALA A 45 -7.86 -23.72 11.06
N ILE A 46 -7.82 -25.05 11.14
CA ILE A 46 -8.35 -25.86 12.24
C ILE A 46 -7.42 -25.86 13.46
N ASP A 47 -6.14 -25.54 13.31
CA ASP A 47 -5.15 -25.50 14.38
C ASP A 47 -4.55 -24.09 14.59
N LYS A 48 -4.06 -23.86 15.82
CA LYS A 48 -3.47 -22.58 16.22
C LYS A 48 -2.22 -22.22 15.41
N LYS A 49 -1.39 -23.20 15.02
CA LYS A 49 -0.16 -22.94 14.25
C LYS A 49 -0.47 -22.46 12.83
N ALA A 50 -1.48 -23.02 12.19
CA ALA A 50 -1.93 -22.54 10.88
C ALA A 50 -2.45 -21.10 10.93
N ARG A 51 -3.19 -20.73 11.99
CA ARG A 51 -3.63 -19.34 12.21
C ARG A 51 -2.46 -18.38 12.41
N GLU A 52 -1.49 -18.74 13.25
CA GLU A 52 -0.28 -17.94 13.46
C GLU A 52 0.55 -17.77 12.18
N LYS A 53 0.66 -18.82 11.36
CA LYS A 53 1.35 -18.75 10.07
C LYS A 53 0.64 -17.83 9.08
N ALA A 54 -0.69 -17.88 9.05
CA ALA A 54 -1.50 -16.97 8.24
C ALA A 54 -1.33 -15.51 8.70
N ASP A 55 -1.41 -15.24 10.00
CA ASP A 55 -1.25 -13.91 10.58
C ASP A 55 0.16 -13.35 10.34
N LYS A 56 1.20 -14.17 10.50
CA LYS A 56 2.58 -13.77 10.19
C LYS A 56 2.74 -13.36 8.73
N LYS A 57 2.22 -14.18 7.80
CA LYS A 57 2.30 -13.90 6.36
C LYS A 57 1.49 -12.66 5.98
N TYR A 58 0.34 -12.46 6.62
CA TYR A 58 -0.49 -11.26 6.46
C TYR A 58 0.27 -10.00 6.91
N LYS A 59 0.87 -10.02 8.10
CA LYS A 59 1.68 -8.91 8.63
C LYS A 59 2.87 -8.59 7.73
N GLU A 60 3.62 -9.59 7.27
CA GLU A 60 4.73 -9.39 6.32
C GLU A 60 4.27 -8.73 5.02
N THR A 61 3.14 -9.19 4.47
CA THR A 61 2.57 -8.63 3.24
C THR A 61 2.16 -7.18 3.43
N LEU A 62 1.53 -6.84 4.56
CA LEU A 62 1.17 -5.47 4.91
C LEU A 62 2.40 -4.58 5.08
N GLU A 63 3.43 -5.06 5.77
CA GLU A 63 4.65 -4.28 6.00
C GLU A 63 5.34 -3.95 4.68
N ARG A 64 5.44 -4.93 3.77
CA ARG A 64 6.00 -4.72 2.44
C ARG A 64 5.17 -3.73 1.62
N ALA A 65 3.84 -3.84 1.68
CA ALA A 65 2.95 -2.90 1.01
C ALA A 65 3.08 -1.48 1.59
N ARG A 66 3.28 -1.33 2.90
CA ARG A 66 3.55 -0.04 3.54
C ARG A 66 4.86 0.56 3.08
N LYS A 67 5.95 -0.21 3.04
CA LYS A 67 7.26 0.27 2.55
C LYS A 67 7.16 0.83 1.13
N VAL A 68 6.49 0.12 0.22
CA VAL A 68 6.29 0.60 -1.17
C VAL A 68 5.50 1.91 -1.22
N ARG A 69 4.52 2.09 -0.32
CA ARG A 69 3.78 3.36 -0.22
C ARG A 69 4.66 4.48 0.32
N ASP A 70 5.44 4.19 1.37
CA ASP A 70 6.28 5.18 2.04
C ASP A 70 7.43 5.61 1.12
N GLU A 71 8.05 4.69 0.37
CA GLU A 71 9.04 5.01 -0.68
C GLU A 71 8.47 5.87 -1.82
N ALA A 72 7.15 5.84 -2.05
CA ALA A 72 6.51 6.68 -3.05
C ALA A 72 6.07 8.06 -2.51
N MET A 73 6.20 8.27 -1.20
CA MET A 73 5.89 9.51 -0.50
C MET A 73 7.15 10.31 -0.09
N ASP A 74 8.32 9.68 -0.18
CA ASP A 74 9.65 10.27 0.08
C ASP A 74 10.21 10.93 -1.20
#